data_AF-A0AAU2P688-F1
#
_entry.id   AF-A0AAU2P688-F1
#
_cell.length_a   1.000
_cell.length_b   1.000
_cell.length_c   1.000
_cell.angle_alpha   90.00
_cell.angle_beta   90.00
_cell.angle_gamma   90.00
#
_symmetry.space_group_name_H-M   'P 1'
#
loop_
_entity.id
_entity.type
_entity.pdbx_description
1 polymer ?
#
loop_
_entity_poly.entity_id
_entity_poly.type
_entity_poly.pdbx_seq_one_letter_code
_entity_poly.pdbx_strand_id
1 'polypeptide(L)'
;MPLPESMPNSGTDTLRRYVMAAPSPKTGRYLDLLHGNFVRLPTEERTQFLQTLGLDSRGVTDAELEFMLQPNWRSRITAAWMIGLDHREQFRERIGALLLASELTYAGQGYCIALALLGTSEDAALLTAYLDHYLRRPECQYDQEWALGALLHLDGVLGTTHAAGFLEPDGLWSQWANDRNRLPEKLRQHIGEMCTLADEYAQHDAPPGHS
;
A
#
# COMPACT_ATOMS: atom_id res chain seq x y z
N MET A 1 49.26 7.06 0.66
CA MET A 1 48.08 6.74 -0.17
C MET A 1 46.85 7.18 0.60
N PRO A 2 45.98 8.03 0.05
CA PRO A 2 44.65 8.19 0.61
C PRO A 2 43.86 6.90 0.32
N LEU A 3 43.11 6.42 1.31
CA LEU A 3 42.06 5.41 1.12
C LEU A 3 41.03 5.98 0.13
N PRO A 4 40.43 5.16 -0.76
CA PRO A 4 39.38 5.66 -1.63
C PRO A 4 38.21 6.13 -0.76
N GLU A 5 37.73 7.36 -1.01
CA GLU A 5 36.45 7.84 -0.48
C GLU A 5 35.39 6.79 -0.79
N SER A 6 34.79 6.24 0.26
CA SER A 6 33.62 5.38 0.14
C SER A 6 32.54 6.18 -0.57
N MET A 7 32.28 5.85 -1.83
CA MET A 7 31.09 6.29 -2.56
C MET A 7 29.89 6.10 -1.62
N PRO A 8 29.04 7.11 -1.42
CA PRO A 8 27.84 6.93 -0.61
C PRO A 8 27.07 5.74 -1.21
N ASN A 9 26.87 4.72 -0.40
CA ASN A 9 26.16 3.51 -0.82
C ASN A 9 24.71 3.92 -1.08
N SER A 10 24.39 4.29 -2.31
CA SER A 10 23.15 4.97 -2.70
C SER A 10 21.92 4.27 -2.12
N GLY A 11 21.91 2.93 -2.14
CA GLY A 11 20.81 2.15 -1.56
C GLY A 11 20.67 2.26 -0.03
N THR A 12 21.75 2.44 0.72
CA THR A 12 21.66 2.66 2.18
C THR A 12 21.08 4.04 2.49
N ASP A 13 21.42 5.04 1.68
CA ASP A 13 20.87 6.39 1.80
C ASP A 13 19.37 6.42 1.46
N THR A 14 18.96 5.76 0.38
CA THR A 14 17.55 5.60 0.00
C THR A 14 16.71 4.96 1.11
N LEU A 15 17.17 3.83 1.70
CA LEU A 15 16.43 3.18 2.79
C LEU A 15 16.36 4.07 4.04
N ARG A 16 17.44 4.76 4.36
CA ARG A 16 17.47 5.70 5.50
C ARG A 16 16.47 6.84 5.27
N ARG A 17 16.47 7.41 4.06
CA ARG A 17 15.67 8.58 3.69
C ARG A 17 14.19 8.29 3.58
N TYR A 18 13.79 7.13 3.06
CA TYR A 18 12.37 6.88 2.80
C TYR A 18 11.76 5.83 3.74
N VAL A 19 12.51 4.80 4.13
CA VAL A 19 11.97 3.69 4.94
C VAL A 19 12.11 3.96 6.43
N MET A 20 13.23 4.56 6.83
CA MET A 20 13.51 4.89 8.24
C MET A 20 13.14 6.33 8.63
N ALA A 21 12.72 7.17 7.68
CA ALA A 21 12.33 8.54 7.96
C ALA A 21 11.02 8.59 8.74
N ALA A 22 11.11 8.96 10.01
CA ALA A 22 10.02 8.91 10.96
C ALA A 22 9.68 10.31 11.49
N PRO A 23 8.41 10.57 11.85
CA PRO A 23 8.05 11.71 12.70
C PRO A 23 8.66 11.59 14.11
N SER A 24 8.83 10.35 14.62
CA SER A 24 9.44 10.08 15.92
C SER A 24 10.71 9.20 15.80
N PRO A 25 11.80 9.48 16.54
CA PRO A 25 13.07 8.74 16.43
C PRO A 25 13.03 7.24 16.78
N LYS A 26 11.87 6.70 17.23
CA LYS A 26 11.77 5.35 17.81
C LYS A 26 11.23 4.29 16.84
N THR A 27 10.59 4.66 15.73
CA THR A 27 9.92 3.72 14.81
C THR A 27 10.07 4.19 13.37
N GLY A 28 10.50 3.33 12.43
CA GLY A 28 10.61 3.72 11.01
C GLY A 28 9.24 3.85 10.34
N ARG A 29 9.16 4.66 9.26
CA ARG A 29 7.95 4.95 8.47
C ARG A 29 7.09 3.73 8.17
N TYR A 30 7.74 2.62 7.81
CA TYR A 30 7.08 1.37 7.46
C TYR A 30 6.14 0.84 8.55
N LEU A 31 6.35 1.18 9.83
CA LEU A 31 5.48 0.77 10.93
C LEU A 31 4.18 1.57 10.98
N ASP A 32 4.22 2.85 10.62
CA ASP A 32 3.03 3.68 10.52
C ASP A 32 2.18 3.26 9.31
N LEU A 33 2.84 2.83 8.22
CA LEU A 33 2.18 2.29 7.03
C LEU A 33 1.62 0.87 7.24
N LEU A 34 2.30 0.05 8.04
CA LEU A 34 1.86 -1.32 8.36
C LEU A 34 0.47 -1.28 8.99
N HIS A 35 -0.45 -2.09 8.48
CA HIS A 35 -1.85 -2.13 8.91
C HIS A 35 -2.59 -0.77 8.87
N GLY A 36 -2.05 0.24 8.16
CA GLY A 36 -2.59 1.60 8.22
C GLY A 36 -2.52 2.20 9.63
N ASN A 37 -1.51 1.85 10.43
CA ASN A 37 -1.38 2.32 11.82
C ASN A 37 -1.46 3.86 11.95
N PHE A 38 -1.04 4.60 10.92
CA PHE A 38 -1.14 6.06 10.87
C PHE A 38 -2.58 6.58 11.06
N VAL A 39 -3.62 5.80 10.74
CA VAL A 39 -5.02 6.18 10.94
C VAL A 39 -5.31 6.46 12.42
N ARG A 40 -4.63 5.75 13.33
CA ARG A 40 -4.79 5.87 14.79
C ARG A 40 -3.97 6.99 15.41
N LEU A 41 -3.10 7.65 14.63
CA LEU A 41 -2.35 8.79 15.13
C LEU A 41 -3.30 9.96 15.43
N PRO A 42 -2.94 10.84 16.38
CA PRO A 42 -3.60 12.13 16.53
C PRO A 42 -3.65 12.89 15.20
N THR A 43 -4.71 13.66 14.97
CA THR A 43 -4.94 14.34 13.67
C THR A 43 -3.72 15.14 13.21
N GLU A 44 -3.10 15.93 14.08
CA GLU A 44 -1.92 16.74 13.74
C GLU A 44 -0.74 15.88 13.29
N GLU A 45 -0.42 14.82 14.05
CA GLU A 45 0.66 13.89 13.71
C GLU A 45 0.38 13.12 12.41
N ARG A 46 -0.88 12.69 12.21
CA ARG A 46 -1.33 12.02 10.99
C ARG A 46 -1.18 12.92 9.77
N THR A 47 -1.62 14.18 9.87
CA THR A 47 -1.50 15.17 8.79
C THR A 47 -0.04 15.41 8.44
N GLN A 48 0.82 15.64 9.43
CA GLN A 48 2.25 15.85 9.21
C GLN A 48 2.91 14.63 8.54
N PHE A 49 2.55 13.42 9.00
CA PHE A 49 3.04 12.17 8.42
C PHE A 49 2.67 12.04 6.95
N LEU A 50 1.39 12.23 6.60
CA LEU A 50 0.89 12.06 5.23
C LEU A 50 1.42 13.15 4.28
N GLN A 51 1.54 14.39 4.74
CA GLN A 51 2.16 15.47 3.96
C GLN A 51 3.64 15.18 3.66
N THR A 52 4.40 14.74 4.67
CA THR A 52 5.81 14.37 4.49
C THR A 52 5.95 13.19 3.53
N LEU A 53 5.09 12.18 3.67
CA LEU A 53 5.05 11.02 2.78
C LEU A 53 4.71 11.45 1.34
N GLY A 54 3.74 12.34 1.13
CA GLY A 54 3.38 12.87 -0.19
C GLY A 54 4.53 13.63 -0.85
N LEU A 55 5.20 14.52 -0.10
CA LEU A 55 6.39 15.24 -0.58
C LEU A 55 7.52 14.29 -0.98
N ASP A 56 7.79 13.28 -0.15
CA ASP A 56 8.80 12.28 -0.47
C ASP A 56 8.41 11.41 -1.67
N SER A 57 7.11 11.13 -1.84
CA SER A 57 6.59 10.37 -3.00
C SER A 57 6.80 11.14 -4.31
N ARG A 58 6.65 12.47 -4.28
CA ARG A 58 7.01 13.36 -5.40
C ARG A 58 8.51 13.43 -5.66
N GLY A 59 9.32 13.34 -4.60
CA GLY A 59 10.77 13.52 -4.67
C GLY A 59 11.57 12.25 -4.95
N VAL A 60 11.00 11.06 -4.76
CA VAL A 60 11.68 9.78 -5.00
C VAL A 60 11.76 9.48 -6.49
N THR A 61 12.91 8.96 -6.93
CA THR A 61 13.13 8.58 -8.33
C THR A 61 12.62 7.16 -8.62
N ASP A 62 12.36 6.86 -9.89
CA ASP A 62 11.96 5.52 -10.32
C ASP A 62 13.02 4.46 -9.97
N ALA A 63 14.32 4.78 -10.10
CA ALA A 63 15.40 3.87 -9.73
C ALA A 63 15.43 3.56 -8.22
N GLU A 64 15.09 4.54 -7.38
CA GLU A 64 14.98 4.35 -5.94
C GLU A 64 13.77 3.49 -5.57
N LEU A 65 12.62 3.71 -6.23
CA LEU A 65 11.43 2.87 -6.09
C LEU A 65 11.72 1.43 -6.50
N GLU A 66 12.36 1.21 -7.67
CA GLU A 66 12.78 -0.11 -8.12
C GLU A 66 13.67 -0.82 -7.11
N PHE A 67 14.64 -0.09 -6.55
CA PHE A 67 15.52 -0.60 -5.52
C PHE A 67 14.74 -0.96 -4.25
N MET A 68 13.86 -0.07 -3.76
CA MET A 68 13.05 -0.32 -2.56
C MET A 68 12.07 -1.49 -2.72
N LEU A 69 11.68 -1.82 -3.96
CA LEU A 69 10.86 -3.00 -4.28
C LEU A 69 11.63 -4.34 -4.22
N GLN A 70 12.93 -4.37 -3.89
CA GLN A 70 13.72 -5.61 -3.83
C GLN A 70 13.94 -6.20 -2.42
N PRO A 71 14.47 -5.46 -1.42
CA PRO A 71 15.25 -6.11 -0.37
C PRO A 71 14.44 -6.77 0.75
N ASN A 72 13.34 -6.17 1.21
CA ASN A 72 12.53 -6.75 2.29
C ASN A 72 11.16 -6.09 2.38
N TRP A 73 10.24 -6.67 3.15
CA TRP A 73 8.87 -6.17 3.25
C TRP A 73 8.76 -4.72 3.73
N ARG A 74 9.69 -4.22 4.56
CA ARG A 74 9.66 -2.85 5.10
C ARG A 74 9.88 -1.83 4.01
N SER A 75 10.85 -2.07 3.12
CA SER A 75 11.07 -1.18 1.98
C SER A 75 9.96 -1.29 0.95
N ARG A 76 9.48 -2.51 0.69
CA ARG A 76 8.44 -2.77 -0.32
C ARG A 76 7.10 -2.13 0.06
N ILE A 77 6.68 -2.20 1.33
CA ILE A 77 5.44 -1.55 1.78
C ILE A 77 5.56 -0.03 1.62
N THR A 78 6.70 0.58 2.00
CA THR A 78 6.92 2.02 1.81
C THR A 78 6.91 2.41 0.32
N ALA A 79 7.62 1.68 -0.54
CA ALA A 79 7.65 1.95 -1.98
C ALA A 79 6.25 1.88 -2.60
N ALA A 80 5.45 0.87 -2.22
CA ALA A 80 4.11 0.70 -2.75
C ALA A 80 3.18 1.88 -2.40
N TRP A 81 3.23 2.35 -1.15
CA TRP A 81 2.51 3.56 -0.75
C TRP A 81 2.93 4.78 -1.56
N MET A 82 4.24 5.00 -1.75
CA MET A 82 4.74 6.14 -2.52
C MET A 82 4.34 6.06 -4.01
N ILE A 83 4.33 4.85 -4.59
CA ILE A 83 3.87 4.62 -5.96
C ILE A 83 2.38 4.97 -6.11
N GLY A 84 1.54 4.53 -5.19
CA GLY A 84 0.11 4.85 -5.21
C GLY A 84 -0.15 6.35 -5.04
N LEU A 85 0.49 6.98 -4.06
CA LEU A 85 0.30 8.39 -3.72
C LEU A 85 0.71 9.36 -4.83
N ASP A 86 1.74 9.03 -5.58
CA ASP A 86 2.21 9.87 -6.69
C ASP A 86 1.80 9.32 -8.07
N HIS A 87 0.79 8.44 -8.09
CA HIS A 87 0.18 7.83 -9.27
C HIS A 87 1.19 7.31 -10.30
N ARG A 88 2.21 6.56 -9.84
CA ARG A 88 3.30 6.01 -10.66
C ARG A 88 2.86 4.76 -11.43
N GLU A 89 1.98 4.95 -12.41
CA GLU A 89 1.34 3.88 -13.19
C GLU A 89 2.31 2.89 -13.86
N GLN A 90 3.53 3.32 -14.21
CA GLN A 90 4.55 2.46 -14.81
C GLN A 90 4.97 1.29 -13.90
N PHE A 91 4.70 1.36 -12.59
CA PHE A 91 4.98 0.28 -11.64
C PHE A 91 3.81 -0.69 -11.46
N ARG A 92 2.64 -0.44 -12.08
CA ARG A 92 1.41 -1.24 -11.90
C ARG A 92 1.65 -2.73 -12.11
N GLU A 93 2.22 -3.11 -13.25
CA GLU A 93 2.51 -4.52 -13.57
C GLU A 93 3.51 -5.14 -12.58
N ARG A 94 4.53 -4.37 -12.17
CA ARG A 94 5.51 -4.82 -11.19
C ARG A 94 4.88 -5.09 -9.83
N ILE A 95 4.02 -4.19 -9.36
CA ILE A 95 3.29 -4.35 -8.09
C ILE A 95 2.34 -5.55 -8.18
N GLY A 96 1.59 -5.69 -9.27
CA GLY A 96 0.70 -6.83 -9.50
C GLY A 96 1.44 -8.17 -9.47
N ALA A 97 2.59 -8.26 -10.15
CA ALA A 97 3.43 -9.46 -10.13
C ALA A 97 3.96 -9.78 -8.73
N LEU A 98 4.40 -8.77 -7.97
CA LEU A 98 4.88 -8.94 -6.60
C LEU A 98 3.76 -9.36 -5.63
N LEU A 99 2.56 -8.83 -5.82
CA LEU A 99 1.37 -9.22 -5.06
C LEU A 99 1.03 -10.69 -5.31
N LEU A 100 0.96 -11.09 -6.59
CA LEU A 100 0.66 -12.47 -6.99
C LEU A 100 1.75 -13.47 -6.53
N ALA A 101 3.02 -13.06 -6.48
CA ALA A 101 4.08 -13.93 -5.98
C ALA A 101 3.97 -14.20 -4.46
N SER A 102 3.43 -13.24 -3.70
CA SER A 102 3.17 -13.33 -2.25
C SER A 102 4.35 -13.86 -1.41
N GLU A 103 5.58 -13.49 -1.79
CA GLU A 103 6.83 -14.03 -1.21
C GLU A 103 7.21 -13.42 0.15
N LEU A 104 6.66 -12.26 0.50
CA LEU A 104 7.03 -11.51 1.69
C LEU A 104 5.80 -11.08 2.48
N THR A 105 5.79 -11.43 3.77
CA THR A 105 4.75 -11.02 4.72
C THR A 105 4.59 -9.50 4.76
N TYR A 106 3.35 -9.03 4.88
CA TYR A 106 2.95 -7.61 4.99
C TYR A 106 3.18 -6.73 3.76
N ALA A 107 4.06 -7.12 2.83
CA ALA A 107 4.32 -6.34 1.63
C ALA A 107 3.05 -6.21 0.75
N GLY A 108 2.21 -7.26 0.72
CA GLY A 108 0.96 -7.25 -0.04
C GLY A 108 -0.04 -6.20 0.41
N GLN A 109 -0.02 -5.78 1.68
CA GLN A 109 -0.86 -4.66 2.17
C GLN A 109 -0.57 -3.37 1.40
N GLY A 110 0.72 -3.03 1.24
CA GLY A 110 1.14 -1.86 0.47
C GLY A 110 0.76 -1.95 -1.00
N TYR A 111 0.91 -3.14 -1.61
CA TYR A 111 0.51 -3.35 -3.01
C TYR A 111 -0.99 -3.18 -3.23
N CYS A 112 -1.82 -3.70 -2.32
CA CYS A 112 -3.27 -3.54 -2.40
C CYS A 112 -3.68 -2.08 -2.29
N ILE A 113 -3.05 -1.31 -1.40
CA ILE A 113 -3.28 0.13 -1.29
C ILE A 113 -2.80 0.87 -2.54
N ALA A 114 -1.62 0.54 -3.06
CA ALA A 114 -1.10 1.18 -4.28
C ALA A 114 -2.07 1.01 -5.45
N LEU A 115 -2.58 -0.20 -5.67
CA LEU A 115 -3.57 -0.50 -6.71
C LEU A 115 -4.90 0.23 -6.45
N ALA A 116 -5.33 0.33 -5.19
CA ALA A 116 -6.53 1.09 -4.82
C ALA A 116 -6.39 2.59 -5.12
N LEU A 117 -5.22 3.18 -4.85
CA LEU A 117 -4.91 4.59 -5.12
C LEU A 117 -4.72 4.88 -6.62
N LEU A 118 -4.16 3.93 -7.39
CA LEU A 118 -4.08 4.05 -8.85
C LEU A 118 -5.47 4.04 -9.49
N GLY A 119 -6.38 3.23 -8.97
CA GLY A 119 -7.82 3.45 -9.15
C GLY A 119 -8.39 3.04 -10.51
N THR A 120 -7.72 2.21 -11.30
CA THR A 120 -8.15 1.84 -12.66
C THR A 120 -8.77 0.44 -12.75
N SER A 121 -9.42 0.13 -13.88
CA SER A 121 -9.94 -1.22 -14.14
C SER A 121 -8.81 -2.26 -14.26
N GLU A 122 -7.62 -1.85 -14.71
CA GLU A 122 -6.41 -2.66 -14.75
C GLU A 122 -5.95 -3.04 -13.33
N ASP A 123 -6.06 -2.12 -12.38
CA ASP A 123 -5.74 -2.38 -10.97
C ASP A 123 -6.71 -3.37 -10.34
N ALA A 124 -8.01 -3.23 -10.65
CA ALA A 124 -9.04 -4.19 -10.24
C ALA A 124 -8.80 -5.59 -10.82
N ALA A 125 -8.31 -5.69 -12.06
CA ALA A 125 -7.97 -6.97 -12.68
C ALA A 125 -6.81 -7.67 -11.96
N LEU A 126 -5.78 -6.93 -11.52
CA LEU A 126 -4.67 -7.47 -10.74
C LEU A 126 -5.11 -8.00 -9.37
N LEU A 127 -5.96 -7.24 -8.66
CA LEU A 127 -6.55 -7.68 -7.39
C LEU A 127 -7.43 -8.92 -7.57
N THR A 128 -8.24 -8.94 -8.64
CA THR A 128 -9.08 -10.09 -9.00
C THR A 128 -8.25 -11.33 -9.24
N ALA A 129 -7.16 -11.23 -10.02
CA ALA A 129 -6.26 -12.36 -10.29
C ALA A 129 -5.62 -12.92 -9.01
N TYR A 130 -5.21 -12.04 -8.09
CA TYR A 130 -4.68 -12.45 -6.78
C TYR A 130 -5.73 -13.21 -5.95
N LEU A 131 -6.94 -12.66 -5.82
CA LEU A 131 -8.03 -13.27 -5.06
C LEU A 131 -8.46 -14.61 -5.66
N ASP A 132 -8.61 -14.67 -6.98
CA ASP A 132 -8.93 -15.89 -7.70
C ASP A 132 -7.89 -17.00 -7.41
N HIS A 133 -6.61 -16.65 -7.36
CA HIS A 133 -5.55 -17.60 -7.05
C HIS A 133 -5.56 -18.06 -5.58
N TYR A 134 -5.62 -17.13 -4.63
CA TYR A 134 -5.35 -17.41 -3.22
C TYR A 134 -6.58 -17.69 -2.35
N LEU A 135 -7.80 -17.33 -2.78
CA LEU A 135 -9.01 -17.75 -2.06
C LEU A 135 -9.28 -19.26 -2.23
N ARG A 136 -8.80 -19.88 -3.31
CA ARG A 136 -8.87 -21.33 -3.52
C ARG A 136 -7.88 -22.14 -2.68
N ARG A 137 -7.04 -21.46 -1.89
CA ARG A 137 -5.95 -22.04 -1.09
C ARG A 137 -6.12 -21.65 0.38
N PRO A 138 -7.07 -22.24 1.12
CA PRO A 138 -7.37 -21.88 2.50
C PRO A 138 -6.19 -22.05 3.47
N GLU A 139 -5.19 -22.86 3.10
CA GLU A 139 -3.93 -23.02 3.81
C GLU A 139 -3.01 -21.79 3.70
N CYS A 140 -3.15 -20.98 2.64
CA CYS A 140 -2.41 -19.75 2.44
C CYS A 140 -3.15 -18.59 3.13
N GLN A 141 -2.60 -18.08 4.22
CA GLN A 141 -3.15 -16.91 4.93
C GLN A 141 -2.23 -15.71 4.73
N TYR A 142 -2.45 -15.02 3.62
CA TYR A 142 -1.66 -13.87 3.19
C TYR A 142 -2.50 -12.59 3.27
N ASP A 143 -2.53 -11.80 2.21
CA ASP A 143 -3.14 -10.48 2.15
C ASP A 143 -4.53 -10.51 1.46
N GLN A 144 -5.23 -11.66 1.43
CA GLN A 144 -6.57 -11.78 0.81
C GLN A 144 -7.59 -10.78 1.38
N GLU A 145 -7.53 -10.49 2.69
CA GLU A 145 -8.40 -9.49 3.30
C GLU A 145 -8.15 -8.08 2.75
N TRP A 146 -6.87 -7.73 2.51
CA TRP A 146 -6.48 -6.46 1.93
C TRP A 146 -6.87 -6.37 0.46
N ALA A 147 -6.62 -7.43 -0.30
CA ALA A 147 -6.97 -7.48 -1.72
C ALA A 147 -8.49 -7.39 -1.94
N LEU A 148 -9.29 -8.08 -1.12
CA LEU A 148 -10.75 -7.98 -1.21
C LEU A 148 -11.25 -6.59 -0.80
N GLY A 149 -10.71 -6.01 0.29
CA GLY A 149 -11.05 -4.66 0.70
C GLY A 149 -10.74 -3.62 -0.39
N ALA A 150 -9.58 -3.74 -1.04
CA ALA A 150 -9.17 -2.88 -2.14
C ALA A 150 -10.06 -3.05 -3.37
N LEU A 151 -10.39 -4.30 -3.75
CA LEU A 151 -11.27 -4.56 -4.89
C LEU A 151 -12.68 -3.99 -4.65
N LEU A 152 -13.22 -4.15 -3.45
CA LEU A 152 -14.52 -3.58 -3.07
C LEU A 152 -14.51 -2.05 -3.04
N HIS A 153 -13.38 -1.45 -2.65
CA HIS A 153 -13.21 -0.01 -2.73
C HIS A 153 -13.25 0.46 -4.19
N LEU A 154 -12.49 -0.20 -5.07
CA LEU A 154 -12.48 0.09 -6.50
C LEU A 154 -13.85 -0.11 -7.16
N ASP A 155 -14.56 -1.20 -6.84
CA ASP A 155 -15.93 -1.44 -7.31
C ASP A 155 -16.86 -0.25 -6.98
N GLY A 156 -16.75 0.27 -5.75
CA GLY A 156 -17.52 1.43 -5.30
C GLY A 156 -17.15 2.73 -6.01
N VAL A 157 -15.86 2.97 -6.26
CA VAL A 157 -15.38 4.20 -6.93
C VAL A 157 -15.66 4.16 -8.44
N LEU A 158 -15.49 3.01 -9.08
CA LEU A 158 -15.65 2.82 -10.53
C LEU A 158 -17.07 2.47 -10.96
N GLY A 159 -17.98 2.18 -10.01
CA GLY A 159 -19.32 1.69 -10.32
C GLY A 159 -19.31 0.30 -10.98
N THR A 160 -18.36 -0.55 -10.58
CA THR A 160 -18.19 -1.91 -11.10
C THR A 160 -18.50 -2.95 -10.02
N THR A 161 -18.47 -4.23 -10.38
CA THR A 161 -18.84 -5.34 -9.49
C THR A 161 -17.88 -6.52 -9.62
N HIS A 162 -16.58 -6.26 -9.75
CA HIS A 162 -15.56 -7.29 -9.90
C HIS A 162 -15.51 -8.25 -8.70
N ALA A 163 -15.78 -7.77 -7.48
CA ALA A 163 -15.78 -8.59 -6.28
C ALA A 163 -17.01 -9.50 -6.14
N ALA A 164 -18.09 -9.28 -6.91
CA ALA A 164 -19.37 -9.94 -6.73
C ALA A 164 -19.26 -11.47 -6.77
N GLY A 165 -18.48 -12.02 -7.71
CA GLY A 165 -18.31 -13.47 -7.85
C GLY A 165 -17.58 -14.13 -6.66
N PHE A 166 -16.76 -13.39 -5.92
CA PHE A 166 -16.11 -13.92 -4.71
C PHE A 166 -17.06 -13.96 -3.51
N LEU A 167 -18.10 -13.11 -3.53
CA LEU A 167 -19.02 -12.85 -2.43
C LEU A 167 -20.38 -13.54 -2.57
N GLU A 168 -20.57 -14.36 -3.61
CA GLU A 168 -21.76 -15.20 -3.72
C GLU A 168 -21.94 -16.08 -2.46
N PRO A 169 -23.18 -16.48 -2.12
CA PRO A 169 -23.41 -17.48 -1.08
C PRO A 169 -22.57 -18.73 -1.34
N ASP A 170 -21.85 -19.21 -0.32
CA ASP A 170 -20.87 -20.30 -0.45
C ASP A 170 -19.77 -20.05 -1.49
N GLY A 171 -19.53 -18.79 -1.87
CA GLY A 171 -18.46 -18.37 -2.77
C GLY A 171 -17.07 -18.49 -2.16
N LEU A 172 -16.05 -18.19 -2.98
CA LEU A 172 -14.64 -18.35 -2.60
C LEU A 172 -14.27 -17.60 -1.32
N TRP A 173 -14.86 -16.42 -1.07
CA TRP A 173 -14.62 -15.69 0.17
C TRP A 173 -15.17 -16.43 1.40
N SER A 174 -16.41 -16.90 1.33
CA SER A 174 -17.06 -17.61 2.44
C SER A 174 -16.29 -18.88 2.80
N GLN A 175 -15.92 -19.66 1.78
CA GLN A 175 -15.15 -20.90 1.95
C GLN A 175 -13.77 -20.64 2.56
N TRP A 176 -13.07 -19.59 2.11
CA TRP A 176 -11.75 -19.24 2.63
C TRP A 176 -11.81 -18.67 4.05
N ALA A 177 -12.77 -17.78 4.32
CA ALA A 177 -12.91 -17.12 5.61
C ALA A 177 -13.24 -18.11 6.73
N ASN A 178 -13.95 -19.22 6.43
CA ASN A 178 -14.17 -20.37 7.30
C ASN A 178 -14.48 -19.96 8.77
N ASP A 179 -15.64 -19.33 8.97
CA ASP A 179 -16.16 -18.79 10.25
C ASP A 179 -15.40 -17.62 10.87
N ARG A 180 -14.34 -17.11 10.24
CA ARG A 180 -13.75 -15.83 10.67
C ARG A 180 -14.77 -14.73 10.41
N ASN A 181 -15.15 -13.99 11.46
CA ASN A 181 -16.06 -12.85 11.37
C ASN A 181 -15.40 -11.65 10.63
N ARG A 182 -15.12 -11.83 9.34
CA ARG A 182 -14.51 -10.88 8.42
C ARG A 182 -15.57 -10.37 7.48
N LEU A 183 -16.16 -9.24 7.85
CA LEU A 183 -17.21 -8.61 7.07
C LEU A 183 -16.57 -7.87 5.89
N PRO A 184 -16.88 -8.22 4.63
CA PRO A 184 -16.33 -7.55 3.44
C PRO A 184 -16.49 -6.03 3.49
N GLU A 185 -17.63 -5.56 4.00
CA GLU A 185 -17.90 -4.13 4.15
C GLU A 185 -16.93 -3.42 5.11
N LYS A 186 -16.47 -4.09 6.18
CA LYS A 186 -15.46 -3.51 7.07
C LYS A 186 -14.09 -3.42 6.39
N LEU A 187 -13.76 -4.39 5.54
CA LEU A 187 -12.52 -4.37 4.75
C LEU A 187 -12.56 -3.21 3.75
N ARG A 188 -13.68 -3.04 3.04
CA ARG A 188 -13.92 -1.90 2.14
C ARG A 188 -13.78 -0.56 2.84
N GLN A 189 -14.42 -0.40 4.00
CA GLN A 189 -14.35 0.83 4.80
C GLN A 189 -12.92 1.13 5.25
N HIS A 190 -12.19 0.12 5.72
CA HIS A 190 -10.82 0.29 6.18
C HIS A 190 -9.88 0.75 5.05
N ILE A 191 -9.97 0.13 3.87
CA ILE A 191 -9.19 0.55 2.70
C ILE A 191 -9.62 1.95 2.23
N GLY A 192 -10.92 2.22 2.17
CA GLY A 192 -11.45 3.52 1.73
C GLY A 192 -11.07 4.67 2.67
N GLU A 193 -11.01 4.44 3.98
CA GLU A 193 -10.52 5.42 4.95
C GLU A 193 -9.05 5.78 4.68
N MET A 194 -8.21 4.76 4.47
CA MET A 194 -6.81 4.95 4.13
C MET A 194 -6.60 5.70 2.81
N CYS A 195 -7.37 5.38 1.77
CA CYS A 195 -7.27 6.04 0.46
C CYS A 195 -7.72 7.51 0.55
N THR A 196 -8.86 7.77 1.21
CA THR A 196 -9.36 9.14 1.44
C THR A 196 -8.33 10.00 2.16
N LEU A 197 -7.75 9.50 3.26
CA LEU A 197 -6.73 10.22 4.01
C LEU A 197 -5.47 10.46 3.17
N ALA A 198 -5.04 9.46 2.40
CA ALA A 198 -3.90 9.58 1.50
C ALA A 198 -4.11 10.70 0.47
N ASP A 199 -5.25 10.73 -0.22
CA ASP A 199 -5.56 11.74 -1.24
C ASP A 199 -5.68 13.16 -0.65
N GLU A 200 -6.38 13.30 0.48
CA GLU A 200 -6.63 14.60 1.14
C GLU A 200 -5.34 15.33 1.54
N TYR A 201 -4.34 14.58 2.03
CA TYR A 201 -3.12 15.15 2.58
C TYR A 201 -1.92 15.08 1.64
N ALA A 202 -1.96 14.25 0.59
CA ALA A 202 -0.95 14.27 -0.46
C ALA A 202 -1.09 15.46 -1.42
N GLN A 203 -2.32 15.98 -1.62
CA GLN A 203 -2.60 17.09 -2.55
C GLN A 203 -2.46 18.49 -1.92
N HIS A 204 -2.39 18.61 -0.59
CA HIS A 204 -2.28 19.92 0.07
C HIS A 204 -0.83 20.43 0.14
N ASP A 205 -0.44 21.25 -0.84
CA ASP A 205 0.76 22.12 -0.82
C ASP A 205 0.49 23.49 -0.15
N ALA A 206 -0.64 23.70 0.53
CA ALA A 206 -0.95 25.00 1.13
C ALA A 206 -0.43 25.09 2.58
N PRO A 207 0.46 26.05 2.91
CA PRO A 207 0.78 26.33 4.31
C PRO A 207 -0.49 26.79 5.04
N PRO A 208 -0.65 26.49 6.33
CA PRO A 208 -1.80 26.96 7.10
C PRO A 208 -1.76 28.49 7.14
N GLY A 209 -2.65 29.12 6.37
CA GLY A 209 -2.91 30.54 6.42
C GLY A 209 -3.27 30.91 7.85
N HIS A 210 -2.39 31.66 8.50
CA HIS A 210 -2.65 32.22 9.82
C HIS A 210 -3.83 33.18 9.71
N SER A 211 -4.94 32.85 10.37
CA SER A 211 -5.99 33.83 10.73
C SER A 211 -5.77 34.28 12.15
#